data_AF-A0A7X0IGS1-F1
#
_entry.id   AF-A0A7X0IGS1-F1
#
_cell.length_a   1.000
_cell.length_b   1.000
_cell.length_c   1.000
_cell.angle_alpha   90.00
_cell.angle_beta   90.00
_cell.angle_gamma   90.00
#
_symmetry.space_group_name_H-M   'P 1'
#
loop_
_entity.id
_entity.type
_entity.pdbx_description
1 polymer ?
#
loop_
_entity_poly.entity_id
_entity_poly.type
_entity_poly.pdbx_seq_one_letter_code
_entity_poly.pdbx_strand_id
1 'polypeptide(L)'
;MRVKTTAAADPQEQFIHLVRLAWDLRRRGLGSAIDLPTGAEPALVVSRASRPLKVMALARDGKWFFTWGRGRDQKVGALAEDAPDRVWEAAQ
;
A
#
# COMPACT_ATOMS: atom_id res chain seq x y z
N MET A 1 -4.97 19.05 28.32
CA MET A 1 -5.00 17.68 27.79
C MET A 1 -4.72 17.75 26.28
N ARG A 2 -3.46 17.55 25.85
CA ARG A 2 -3.06 17.67 24.43
C ARG A 2 -3.42 16.39 23.69
N VAL A 3 -4.21 16.51 22.63
CA VAL A 3 -4.45 15.45 21.65
C VAL A 3 -3.10 15.11 21.00
N LYS A 4 -2.68 13.84 21.07
CA LYS A 4 -1.49 13.36 20.35
C LYS A 4 -1.83 13.32 18.87
N THR A 5 -1.51 14.38 18.14
CA THR A 5 -1.49 14.35 16.67
C THR A 5 -0.40 13.37 16.26
N THR A 6 -0.76 12.13 15.90
CA THR A 6 0.11 11.29 15.07
C THR A 6 0.41 12.11 13.83
N ALA A 7 1.67 12.53 13.65
CA ALA A 7 2.09 13.15 12.41
C ALA A 7 1.66 12.22 11.26
N ALA A 8 0.93 12.77 10.29
CA ALA A 8 0.64 12.04 9.07
C ALA A 8 1.97 11.56 8.49
N ALA A 9 2.03 10.29 8.08
CA ALA A 9 3.24 9.71 7.52
C ALA A 9 3.72 10.55 6.32
N ASP A 10 5.03 10.71 6.14
CA ASP A 10 5.58 11.46 5.01
C ASP A 10 5.06 10.87 3.68
N PRO A 11 4.34 11.65 2.84
CA PRO A 11 3.86 11.20 1.54
C PRO A 11 4.98 10.66 0.63
N GLN A 12 6.20 11.15 0.78
CA GLN A 12 7.35 10.65 0.03
C GLN A 12 7.76 9.24 0.48
N GLU A 13 7.71 8.94 1.78
CA GLU A 13 7.96 7.58 2.28
C GLU A 13 6.84 6.62 1.84
N GLN A 14 5.57 7.06 1.86
CA GLN A 14 4.45 6.29 1.31
C GLN A 14 4.73 5.91 -0.15
N PHE A 15 5.11 6.89 -0.97
CA PHE A 15 5.45 6.69 -2.37
C PHE A 15 6.59 5.67 -2.55
N ILE A 16 7.68 5.77 -1.77
CA ILE A 16 8.82 4.84 -1.85
C ILE A 16 8.38 3.40 -1.57
N HIS A 17 7.55 3.17 -0.54
CA HIS A 17 7.05 1.83 -0.24
C HIS A 17 6.16 1.28 -1.36
N LEU A 18 5.32 2.13 -1.96
CA LEU A 18 4.47 1.74 -3.09
C LEU A 18 5.29 1.41 -4.34
N VAL A 19 6.36 2.16 -4.63
CA VAL A 19 7.29 1.86 -5.74
C VAL A 19 7.98 0.51 -5.55
N ARG A 20 8.44 0.21 -4.32
CA ARG A 20 9.05 -1.09 -4.00
C ARG A 20 8.07 -2.24 -4.23
N LEU A 21 6.85 -2.10 -3.72
CA LEU A 21 5.80 -3.08 -3.95
C LEU A 21 5.47 -3.25 -5.44
N ALA A 22 5.36 -2.16 -6.19
CA ALA A 22 5.12 -2.19 -7.64
C ALA A 22 6.20 -2.99 -8.38
N TRP A 23 7.46 -2.80 -7.99
CA TRP A 23 8.59 -3.55 -8.55
C TRP A 23 8.48 -5.05 -8.27
N ASP A 24 8.09 -5.42 -7.05
CA ASP A 24 7.92 -6.82 -6.66
C ASP A 24 6.74 -7.49 -7.37
N LEU A 25 5.62 -6.78 -7.51
CA LEU A 25 4.47 -7.27 -8.28
C LEU A 25 4.79 -7.42 -9.77
N ARG A 26 5.57 -6.50 -10.34
CA ARG A 26 6.05 -6.61 -11.73
C ARG A 26 6.84 -7.90 -11.96
N ARG A 27 7.70 -8.30 -11.02
CA ARG A 27 8.45 -9.57 -11.11
C ARG A 27 7.54 -10.81 -11.15
N ARG A 28 6.28 -10.66 -10.74
CA ARG A 28 5.24 -11.71 -10.71
C ARG A 28 4.24 -11.60 -11.86
N GLY A 29 4.51 -10.72 -12.83
CA GLY A 29 3.64 -10.50 -13.98
C GLY A 29 2.41 -9.64 -13.72
N LEU A 30 2.32 -8.96 -12.56
CA LEU A 30 1.22 -8.04 -12.28
C LEU A 30 1.57 -6.62 -12.74
N GLY A 31 0.72 -6.07 -13.62
CA GLY A 31 0.75 -4.67 -13.99
C GLY A 31 0.11 -3.80 -12.91
N SER A 32 0.80 -2.72 -12.55
CA SER A 32 0.33 -1.76 -11.55
C SER A 32 0.76 -0.34 -11.90
N ALA A 33 0.00 0.66 -11.46
CA ALA A 33 0.30 2.08 -11.61
C ALA A 33 0.22 2.79 -10.27
N ILE A 34 1.06 3.80 -10.05
CA ILE A 34 0.96 4.64 -8.85
C ILE A 34 0.09 5.85 -9.15
N ASP A 35 -0.94 6.04 -8.33
CA ASP A 35 -1.84 7.18 -8.30
C ASP A 35 -1.32 8.21 -7.28
N LEU A 36 -1.10 9.45 -7.71
CA LEU A 36 -0.59 10.57 -6.91
C LEU A 36 -1.58 11.74 -6.93
N PRO A 37 -2.72 11.62 -6.23
CA PRO A 37 -3.76 12.64 -6.23
C PRO A 37 -3.35 13.89 -5.43
N THR A 38 -3.73 15.07 -5.91
CA THR A 38 -3.59 16.31 -5.13
C THR A 38 -4.55 16.29 -3.94
N GLY A 39 -4.01 16.28 -2.72
CA GLY A 39 -4.82 16.34 -1.49
C GLY A 39 -5.34 15.00 -0.97
N ALA A 40 -4.88 13.88 -1.52
CA ALA A 40 -5.14 12.54 -0.98
C ALA A 40 -3.85 11.70 -0.94
N GLU A 41 -3.90 10.57 -0.23
CA GLU A 41 -2.73 9.70 -0.06
C GLU A 41 -2.36 8.99 -1.38
N PRO A 42 -1.05 8.85 -1.69
CA PRO A 42 -0.57 7.99 -2.75
C PRO A 42 -1.11 6.56 -2.65
N ALA A 43 -1.34 5.94 -3.80
CA ALA A 43 -1.76 4.55 -3.83
C ALA A 43 -1.20 3.80 -5.03
N LEU A 44 -0.99 2.50 -4.85
CA LEU A 44 -0.71 1.59 -5.94
C LEU A 44 -2.03 0.98 -6.44
N VAL A 45 -2.33 1.17 -7.71
CA VAL A 45 -3.50 0.63 -8.39
C VAL A 45 -3.06 -0.60 -9.18
N VAL A 46 -3.61 -1.75 -8.81
CA VAL A 46 -3.40 -3.02 -9.52
C VAL A 46 -4.66 -3.35 -10.31
N SER A 47 -4.49 -3.57 -11.62
CA SER A 47 -5.62 -3.92 -12.49
C SER A 47 -6.14 -5.33 -12.19
N ARG A 48 -7.45 -5.49 -12.09
CA ARG A 48 -8.14 -6.78 -11.92
C ARG A 48 -9.37 -6.83 -12.82
N ALA A 49 -9.86 -8.04 -13.12
CA ALA A 49 -11.02 -8.25 -14.00
C ALA A 49 -12.32 -7.64 -13.45
N SER A 50 -12.50 -7.60 -12.12
CA SER A 50 -13.71 -7.06 -11.48
C SER A 50 -13.60 -5.55 -11.23
N ARG A 51 -12.67 -5.16 -10.36
CA ARG A 51 -12.40 -3.77 -9.98
C ARG A 51 -10.92 -3.61 -9.64
N PRO A 52 -10.27 -2.49 -10.01
CA PRO A 52 -8.90 -2.25 -9.60
C PRO A 52 -8.72 -2.30 -8.08
N LEU A 53 -7.67 -3.00 -7.64
CA LEU A 53 -7.27 -3.03 -6.24
C LEU A 53 -6.45 -1.78 -5.94
N LYS A 54 -6.91 -0.95 -5.00
CA LYS A 54 -6.18 0.22 -4.53
C LYS A 54 -5.45 -0.15 -3.25
N VAL A 55 -4.13 -0.17 -3.30
CA VAL A 55 -3.24 -0.47 -2.18
C VAL A 55 -2.64 0.84 -1.67
N MET A 56 -2.76 1.10 -0.37
CA MET A 56 -2.21 2.27 0.31
C MET A 56 -1.07 1.86 1.24
N ALA A 57 -0.10 2.74 1.44
CA ALA A 57 0.96 2.59 2.43
C ALA A 57 0.66 3.48 3.66
N LEU A 58 0.61 2.87 4.84
CA LEU A 58 0.27 3.56 6.09
C LEU A 58 1.34 3.30 7.14
N ALA A 59 1.76 4.36 7.83
CA ALA A 59 2.58 4.24 9.03
C ALA A 59 1.70 4.17 10.28
N ARG A 60 1.97 3.22 11.16
CA ARG A 60 1.32 3.08 12.46
C ARG A 60 2.31 2.53 13.48
N ASP A 61 2.42 3.20 14.63
CA ASP A 61 3.30 2.80 15.73
C ASP A 61 4.76 2.56 15.28
N GLY A 62 5.26 3.43 14.38
CA GLY A 62 6.62 3.33 13.82
C GLY A 62 6.82 2.21 12.79
N LYS A 63 5.75 1.50 12.40
CA LYS A 63 5.78 0.41 11.43
C LYS A 63 4.98 0.77 10.18
N TRP A 64 5.49 0.31 9.04
CA TRP A 64 4.85 0.50 7.74
C TRP A 64 4.00 -0.70 7.35
N PHE A 65 2.87 -0.43 6.71
CA PHE A 65 1.94 -1.46 6.27
C PHE A 65 1.32 -1.12 4.92
N PHE A 66 1.09 -2.15 4.10
CA PHE A 66 0.18 -2.05 2.98
C PHE A 66 -1.24 -2.42 3.41
N THR A 67 -2.23 -1.71 2.89
CA THR A 67 -3.65 -2.02 3.08
C THR A 67 -4.42 -1.89 1.77
N TRP A 68 -5.45 -2.69 1.58
CA TRP A 68 -6.35 -2.64 0.42
C TRP A 68 -7.83 -2.71 0.82
N GLY A 69 -8.14 -2.41 2.08
CA GLY A 69 -9.50 -2.30 2.58
C GLY A 69 -9.54 -2.08 4.08
N ARG A 70 -10.67 -2.45 4.71
CA ARG A 70 -10.94 -2.19 6.14
C ARG A 70 -10.82 -3.45 7.02
N GLY A 71 -10.75 -4.63 6.41
CA GLY A 71 -10.64 -5.89 7.14
C GLY A 71 -9.26 -6.09 7.78
N ARG A 72 -9.19 -6.84 8.88
CA ARG A 72 -7.90 -7.18 9.53
C ARG A 72 -6.97 -7.97 8.60
N ASP A 73 -7.56 -8.79 7.74
CA ASP A 73 -6.84 -9.62 6.76
C ASP A 73 -6.49 -8.85 5.47
N GLN A 74 -6.91 -7.58 5.35
CA GLN A 74 -6.67 -6.72 4.20
C GLN A 74 -5.47 -5.80 4.41
N LYS A 75 -4.49 -6.28 5.19
CA LYS A 75 -3.31 -5.55 5.60
C LYS A 75 -2.12 -6.49 5.75
N VAL A 76 -0.93 -6.03 5.38
CA VAL A 76 0.35 -6.73 5.60
C VAL A 76 1.45 -5.72 5.97
N GLY A 77 2.46 -6.14 6.73
CA GLY A 77 3.63 -5.28 7.01
C GLY A 77 4.37 -4.96 5.72
N ALA A 78 4.70 -3.68 5.47
CA ALA A 78 5.31 -3.26 4.20
C ALA A 78 6.75 -3.79 4.02
N LEU A 79 7.40 -4.14 5.13
CA LEU A 79 8.74 -4.73 5.15
C LEU A 79 8.73 -6.25 5.39
N ALA A 80 7.54 -6.86 5.42
CA ALA A 80 7.44 -8.31 5.55
C ALA A 80 7.84 -8.97 4.22
N GLU A 81 8.56 -10.09 4.28
CA GLU A 81 9.02 -10.80 3.08
C GLU A 81 7.85 -11.31 2.21
N ASP A 82 6.72 -11.64 2.85
CA ASP A 82 5.50 -12.12 2.20
C ASP A 82 4.58 -10.99 1.72
N ALA A 83 4.95 -9.71 1.91
CA ALA A 83 4.09 -8.59 1.55
C ALA A 83 3.67 -8.59 0.07
N PRO A 84 4.58 -8.87 -0.89
CA PRO A 84 4.18 -8.98 -2.30
C PRO A 84 3.25 -10.17 -2.57
N ASP A 85 3.39 -11.29 -1.84
CA ASP A 85 2.50 -12.47 -1.94
C ASP A 85 1.09 -12.12 -1.52
N ARG A 86 0.96 -11.51 -0.36
CA ARG A 86 -0.34 -11.12 0.20
C ARG A 86 -1.08 -10.14 -0.70
N VAL A 87 -0.37 -9.18 -1.30
CA VAL A 87 -0.97 -8.22 -2.24
C VAL A 87 -1.29 -8.88 -3.59
N TRP A 88 -0.44 -9.79 -4.07
CA TRP A 88 -0.69 -10.56 -5.29
C TRP A 88 -1.94 -11.45 -5.16
N GLU A 89 -2.07 -12.16 -4.04
CA GLU A 89 -3.26 -12.97 -3.72
C GLU A 89 -4.51 -12.11 -3.67
N ALA A 90 -4.44 -10.94 -3.02
CA ALA A 90 -5.52 -9.98 -2.99
C ALA A 90 -5.84 -9.38 -4.37
N ALA A 91 -4.97 -9.53 -5.36
CA ALA A 91 -5.15 -9.04 -6.71
C ALA A 91 -5.69 -10.09 -7.70
N GLN A 92 -5.74 -11.37 -7.32
CA GLN A 92 -6.45 -12.41 -8.08
C GLN A 92 -7.95 -12.32 -7.80
#